data_AF-A0A5C7GIE5-F1
#
_entry.id   AF-A0A5C7GIE5-F1
#
_cell.length_a   1.000
_cell.length_b   1.000
_cell.length_c   1.000
_cell.angle_alpha   90.00
_cell.angle_beta   90.00
_cell.angle_gamma   90.00
#
_symmetry.space_group_name_H-M   'P 1'
#
loop_
_entity.id
_entity.type
_entity.pdbx_description
1 polymer ?
#
loop_
_entity_poly.entity_id
_entity_poly.type
_entity_poly.pdbx_seq_one_letter_code
_entity_poly.pdbx_strand_id
1 'polypeptide(L)' 'MRTFVILISAFLLLNLSSCATHVSKRPAKVTVIKTVPKHHRIVTVKGKRYYFWSGKHYKKTRRGFVLVRV' A
#
# COMPACT_ATOMS: atom_id res chain seq x y z
N MET A 1 27.13 -43.01 1.27
CA MET A 1 26.66 -42.48 -0.03
C MET A 1 25.14 -42.60 -0.18
N ARG A 2 24.56 -43.82 -0.22
CA ARG A 2 23.11 -44.03 -0.47
C ARG A 2 22.18 -43.34 0.54
N THR A 3 22.49 -43.37 1.83
CA THR A 3 21.69 -42.75 2.89
C THR A 3 21.66 -41.21 2.82
N PHE A 4 22.78 -40.59 2.48
CA PHE A 4 22.86 -39.14 2.29
C PHE A 4 22.01 -38.65 1.11
N VAL A 5 21.99 -39.40 0.00
CA VAL A 5 21.16 -39.07 -1.18
C VAL A 5 19.66 -39.11 -0.83
N ILE A 6 19.24 -40.06 0.01
CA ILE A 6 17.85 -40.19 0.46
C ILE A 6 17.45 -39.04 1.39
N LEU A 7 18.34 -38.62 2.29
CA LEU A 7 18.08 -37.48 3.18
C LEU A 7 17.99 -36.16 2.40
N ILE A 8 18.84 -35.98 1.40
CA ILE A 8 18.83 -34.80 0.53
C ILE A 8 17.55 -34.76 -0.32
N SER A 9 17.12 -35.89 -0.91
CA SER A 9 15.89 -35.91 -1.71
C SER A 9 14.64 -35.65 -0.88
N ALA A 10 14.56 -36.19 0.34
CA ALA A 10 13.45 -35.93 1.26
C ALA A 10 13.39 -34.45 1.66
N PHE A 11 14.55 -33.83 1.93
CA PHE A 11 14.62 -32.41 2.28
C PHE A 11 14.18 -31.50 1.13
N LEU A 12 14.58 -31.81 -0.11
CA LEU A 12 14.15 -31.06 -1.29
C LEU A 12 12.63 -31.14 -1.51
N LEU A 13 12.03 -32.32 -1.35
CA LEU A 13 10.58 -32.52 -1.52
C LEU A 13 9.75 -31.73 -0.49
N LEU A 14 10.28 -31.51 0.71
CA LEU A 14 9.60 -30.77 1.78
C LEU A 14 9.59 -29.24 1.57
N ASN A 15 10.45 -28.70 0.70
CA ASN A 15 10.60 -27.25 0.49
C ASN A 15 9.81 -26.70 -0.71
N LEU A 16 9.12 -27.55 -1.49
CA LEU A 16 8.36 -27.14 -2.68
C LEU A 16 6.96 -26.57 -2.40
N SER A 17 6.50 -26.54 -1.15
CA SER A 17 5.12 -26.20 -0.78
C SER A 17 4.89 -24.73 -0.36
N SER A 18 5.68 -23.78 -0.87
CA SER A 18 5.44 -22.36 -0.60
C SER A 18 4.43 -21.75 -1.60
N CYS A 19 3.14 -22.06 -1.41
CA CYS A 19 2.04 -21.39 -2.12
C CYS A 19 1.63 -20.11 -1.36
N ALA A 20 2.54 -19.15 -1.22
CA ALA A 20 2.21 -17.85 -0.64
C ALA A 20 1.37 -17.04 -1.65
N THR A 21 0.12 -16.75 -1.32
CA THR A 21 -0.78 -15.98 -2.20
C THR A 21 -0.33 -14.52 -2.25
N HIS A 22 0.16 -14.05 -3.39
CA HIS A 22 0.53 -12.65 -3.58
C HIS A 22 -0.71 -11.80 -3.88
N VAL A 23 -1.08 -10.91 -2.95
CA VAL A 23 -2.18 -9.96 -3.14
C VAL A 23 -1.65 -8.66 -3.77
N SER A 24 -1.94 -8.46 -5.06
CA SER A 24 -1.65 -7.20 -5.74
C SER A 24 -2.72 -6.16 -5.44
N LYS A 25 -2.33 -5.00 -4.90
CA LYS A 25 -3.26 -3.88 -4.67
C LYS A 25 -3.57 -3.20 -6.00
N ARG A 26 -4.80 -3.34 -6.49
CA ARG A 26 -5.27 -2.59 -7.67
C ARG A 26 -5.30 -1.09 -7.35
N PRO A 27 -4.80 -0.21 -8.24
CA PRO A 27 -4.91 1.23 -8.04
C PRO A 27 -6.37 1.66 -8.03
N ALA A 28 -6.79 2.36 -6.97
CA ALA A 28 -8.12 2.94 -6.90
C ALA A 28 -8.25 4.08 -7.92
N LYS A 29 -9.42 4.20 -8.56
CA LYS A 29 -9.76 5.39 -9.34
C LYS A 29 -9.90 6.56 -8.38
N VAL A 30 -8.93 7.48 -8.42
CA VAL A 30 -8.91 8.66 -7.54
C VAL A 30 -9.20 9.92 -8.33
N THR A 31 -10.08 10.77 -7.80
CA THR A 31 -10.32 12.10 -8.35
C THR A 31 -9.20 13.03 -7.88
N VAL A 32 -8.45 13.59 -8.84
CA VAL A 32 -7.37 14.54 -8.57
C VAL A 32 -7.92 15.96 -8.67
N ILE A 33 -7.80 16.70 -7.58
CA ILE A 33 -8.20 18.10 -7.51
C ILE A 33 -6.96 18.96 -7.78
N LYS A 34 -7.02 19.78 -8.83
CA LYS A 34 -5.91 20.66 -9.23
C LYS A 34 -5.87 21.97 -8.42
N THR A 35 -7.04 22.51 -8.11
CA THR A 35 -7.18 23.82 -7.44
C THR A 35 -7.72 23.63 -6.04
N VAL A 36 -6.97 24.09 -5.04
CA VAL A 36 -7.39 24.05 -3.64
C VAL A 36 -8.25 25.27 -3.32
N PRO A 37 -9.32 25.13 -2.52
CA PRO A 37 -10.06 26.27 -2.02
C PRO A 37 -9.17 27.21 -1.19
N LYS A 38 -9.50 28.52 -1.19
CA LYS A 38 -8.76 29.54 -0.44
C LYS A 38 -8.73 29.26 1.08
N HIS A 39 -9.81 28.72 1.63
CA HIS A 39 -9.98 28.51 3.08
C HIS A 39 -9.70 27.08 3.56
N HIS A 40 -8.62 26.46 3.06
CA HIS A 40 -8.22 25.14 3.53
C HIS A 40 -7.45 25.22 4.85
N ARG A 41 -7.58 24.19 5.69
CA ARG A 41 -6.77 24.04 6.91
C ARG A 41 -5.84 22.85 6.78
N ILE A 42 -4.68 22.90 7.44
CA ILE A 42 -3.74 21.77 7.48
C ILE A 42 -3.91 21.08 8.83
N VAL A 43 -4.21 19.78 8.80
CA VAL A 43 -4.38 18.95 9.99
C VAL A 43 -3.33 17.86 10.02
N THR A 44 -2.86 17.51 11.21
CA THR A 44 -1.89 16.42 11.40
C THR A 44 -2.61 15.24 12.03
N VAL A 45 -2.60 14.09 11.36
CA VAL A 45 -3.17 12.84 11.87
C VAL A 45 -2.09 11.77 11.87
N LYS A 46 -1.83 11.15 13.02
CA LYS A 46 -0.77 10.13 13.20
C LYS A 46 0.60 10.59 12.66
N GLY A 47 0.97 11.84 12.93
CA GLY A 47 2.24 12.44 12.48
C GLY A 47 2.30 12.82 10.99
N LYS A 48 1.21 12.66 10.22
CA LYS A 48 1.16 12.99 8.79
C LYS A 48 0.27 14.21 8.56
N ARG A 49 0.74 15.13 7.71
CA ARG A 49 -0.01 16.35 7.33
C ARG A 49 -1.02 16.04 6.23
N TYR A 50 -2.24 16.51 6.43
CA TYR A 50 -3.35 16.43 5.48
C TYR A 50 -3.95 17.82 5.28
N TYR A 51 -4.43 18.07 4.08
CA TYR A 51 -5.17 19.28 3.74
C TYR A 51 -6.64 18.98 3.95
N PHE A 52 -7.33 19.79 4.74
CA PHE A 52 -8.73 19.59 5.09
C PHE A 52 -9.57 20.75 4.59
N TRP A 53 -10.63 20.41 3.86
CA TRP A 53 -11.68 21.34 3.48
C TRP A 53 -12.98 20.57 3.24
N SER A 54 -14.13 21.22 3.39
CA SER A 54 -15.45 20.61 3.14
C SER A 54 -15.65 19.25 3.84
N GLY A 55 -15.16 19.10 5.08
CA GLY A 55 -15.32 17.85 5.84
C GLY A 55 -14.38 16.70 5.42
N LYS A 56 -13.51 16.91 4.43
CA LYS A 56 -12.73 15.86 3.77
C LYS A 56 -11.22 16.07 3.93
N HIS A 57 -10.48 14.96 3.97
CA HIS A 57 -9.03 14.94 4.06
C HIS A 57 -8.39 14.69 2.71
N TYR A 58 -7.34 15.45 2.41
CA TYR A 58 -6.66 15.38 1.13
C TYR A 58 -5.15 15.30 1.31
N LYS A 59 -4.52 14.50 0.46
CA LYS A 59 -3.07 14.34 0.40
C LYS A 59 -2.54 15.03 -0.84
N LYS A 60 -1.48 15.82 -0.67
CA LYS A 60 -0.76 16.44 -1.79
C LYS A 60 0.02 15.36 -2.56
N THR A 61 -0.06 15.43 -3.88
CA THR A 61 0.64 14.57 -4.85
C THR A 61 1.28 15.44 -5.93
N ARG A 62 2.12 14.85 -6.79
CA ARG A 62 2.75 15.58 -7.91
C ARG A 62 1.73 16.20 -8.88
N ARG A 63 0.53 15.61 -9.01
CA ARG A 63 -0.51 16.03 -9.97
C ARG A 63 -1.61 16.89 -9.34
N GLY A 64 -1.58 17.13 -8.03
CA GLY A 64 -2.63 17.84 -7.30
C GLY A 64 -2.95 17.17 -5.96
N PHE A 65 -4.20 17.24 -5.54
CA PHE A 65 -4.66 16.72 -4.25
C PHE A 65 -5.61 15.55 -4.44
N VAL A 66 -5.42 14.51 -3.63
CA VAL A 66 -6.21 13.28 -3.68
C VAL A 66 -6.98 13.13 -2.38
N LEU A 67 -8.27 12.79 -2.49
CA LEU A 67 -9.12 12.47 -1.35
C LEU A 67 -8.60 11.20 -0.65
N VAL A 68 -8.40 11.26 0.65
CA VAL A 68 -7.93 10.14 1.46
C VAL A 68 -8.92 9.92 2.60
N ARG A 69 -9.23 8.64 2.87
CA ARG A 69 -9.88 8.25 4.12
C ARG A 69 -8.78 8.11 5.17
N VAL A 70 -8.75 9.06 6.10
CA VAL A 70 -7.78 9.16 7.20
C VAL A 70 -8.36 8.53 8.45
#